data_AF-A0AA39QE06-F1
#
_entry.id   AF-A0AA39QE06-F1
#
_cell.length_a   1.000
_cell.length_b   1.000
_cell.length_c   1.000
_cell.angle_alpha   90.00
_cell.angle_beta   90.00
_cell.angle_gamma   90.00
#
_symmetry.space_group_name_H-M   'P 1'
#
loop_
_entity.id
_entity.type
_entity.pdbx_description
1 polymer ?
#
loop_
_entity_poly.entity_id
_entity_poly.type
_entity_poly.pdbx_seq_one_letter_code
_entity_poly.pdbx_strand_id
1 'polypeptide(L)' 'MAGTSKKHTQHEALIGSDGLPRFEDREHFPYVNALSLGVSRMAHCRTTGLPHCVIEDDVQSGYFIPNGSLVYANIWYV' A
#
# COMPACT_ATOMS: atom_id res chain seq x y z
N MET A 1 -7.59 12.85 16.65
CA MET A 1 -6.80 12.54 17.86
C MET A 1 -6.94 11.10 18.36
N ALA A 2 -8.08 10.41 18.19
CA ALA A 2 -8.29 9.05 18.76
C ALA A 2 -7.41 7.92 18.19
N GLY A 3 -6.89 8.06 16.97
CA GLY A 3 -6.07 7.01 16.33
C GLY A 3 -4.66 6.86 16.93
N THR A 4 -4.07 7.94 17.45
CA THR A 4 -2.73 7.90 18.07
C THR A 4 -2.76 7.13 19.38
N SER A 5 -3.78 7.36 20.21
CA SER A 5 -3.96 6.65 21.48
C SER A 5 -4.02 5.13 21.30
N LYS A 6 -4.78 4.62 20.31
CA LYS A 6 -4.89 3.17 20.05
C LYS A 6 -3.58 2.49 19.65
N LYS A 7 -2.69 3.18 18.91
CA LYS A 7 -1.36 2.64 18.55
C LYS A 7 -0.47 2.50 19.77
N HIS A 8 -0.41 3.56 20.58
CA HIS A 8 0.39 3.58 21.79
C HIS A 8 -0.06 2.46 22.74
N THR A 9 -1.37 2.30 22.97
CA THR A 9 -1.87 1.20 23.80
C THR A 9 -1.46 -0.19 23.28
N GLN A 10 -1.50 -0.42 21.96
CA GLN A 10 -1.04 -1.68 21.39
C GLN A 10 0.47 -1.91 21.63
N HIS A 11 1.29 -0.87 21.47
CA HIS A 11 2.72 -0.93 21.73
C HIS A 11 3.03 -1.26 23.18
N GLU A 12 2.45 -0.52 24.11
CA GLU A 12 2.63 -0.74 25.55
C GLU A 12 2.23 -2.17 25.97
N ALA A 13 1.19 -2.74 25.36
CA ALA A 13 0.73 -4.09 25.68
C ALA A 13 1.66 -5.21 25.18
N LEU A 14 2.46 -4.97 24.13
CA LEU A 14 3.29 -6.01 23.49
C LEU A 14 4.77 -5.90 23.86
N ILE A 15 5.28 -4.68 23.96
CA ILE A 15 6.72 -4.39 24.09
C ILE A 15 7.03 -3.71 25.44
N GLY A 16 6.03 -3.08 26.05
CA GLY A 16 6.21 -2.23 27.24
C GLY A 16 6.67 -0.82 26.88
N SER A 17 6.86 0.01 27.91
CA SER A 17 7.05 1.46 27.77
C SER A 17 8.42 1.90 27.25
N ASP A 18 9.46 1.10 27.48
CA ASP A 18 10.85 1.44 27.15
C ASP A 18 11.43 0.57 26.01
N GLY A 19 10.70 -0.44 25.55
CA GLY A 19 11.17 -1.34 24.51
C GLY A 19 10.96 -0.75 23.11
N LEU A 20 11.86 -1.07 22.19
CA LEU A 20 11.77 -0.67 20.78
C LEU A 20 11.28 -1.84 19.92
N PRO A 21 10.35 -1.62 18.97
CA PRO A 21 9.88 -2.65 18.06
C PRO A 21 10.99 -3.13 17.12
N ARG A 22 11.05 -4.44 16.93
CA ARG A 22 11.89 -5.09 15.93
C ARG A 22 11.04 -5.60 14.76
N PHE A 23 11.71 -6.02 13.70
CA PHE A 23 11.01 -6.53 12.52
C PHE A 23 10.29 -7.84 12.81
N GLU A 24 10.80 -8.66 13.73
CA GLU A 24 10.15 -9.91 14.14
C GLU A 24 8.80 -9.67 14.84
N ASP A 25 8.61 -8.49 15.44
CA ASP A 25 7.37 -8.18 16.17
C ASP A 25 6.21 -7.81 15.26
N ARG A 26 6.46 -7.56 13.97
CA ARG A 26 5.47 -7.01 13.02
C ARG A 26 4.16 -7.77 12.98
N GLU A 27 4.19 -9.10 13.10
CA GLU A 27 2.97 -9.93 13.09
C GLU A 27 2.08 -9.68 14.31
N HIS A 28 2.68 -9.28 15.44
CA HIS A 28 1.97 -8.96 16.68
C HIS A 28 1.32 -7.56 16.67
N PHE A 29 1.53 -6.76 15.62
CA PHE A 29 1.01 -5.39 15.51
C PHE A 29 -0.15 -5.21 14.48
N PRO A 30 -1.32 -5.88 14.63
CA PRO A 30 -2.41 -5.76 13.66
C PRO A 30 -2.95 -4.34 13.46
N TYR A 31 -3.05 -3.50 14.49
CA TYR A 31 -3.57 -2.14 14.32
C TYR A 31 -2.59 -1.24 13.55
N VAL A 32 -1.29 -1.31 13.85
CA VAL A 32 -0.26 -0.57 13.09
C VAL A 32 -0.22 -1.04 11.63
N ASN A 33 -0.30 -2.35 11.39
CA ASN A 33 -0.36 -2.91 10.04
C ASN A 33 -1.60 -2.43 9.28
N ALA A 34 -2.79 -2.53 9.88
CA ALA A 34 -4.04 -2.07 9.28
C ALA A 34 -4.01 -0.57 8.98
N LEU A 35 -3.42 0.23 9.87
CA LEU A 35 -3.27 1.66 9.64
C LEU A 35 -2.28 1.96 8.51
N SER A 36 -1.13 1.28 8.46
CA SER A 36 -0.16 1.44 7.36
C SER A 36 -0.83 1.16 6.01
N LEU A 37 -1.55 0.05 5.89
CA LEU A 37 -2.30 -0.30 4.68
C LEU A 37 -3.40 0.72 4.36
N GLY A 38 -4.14 1.19 5.38
CA GLY A 38 -5.17 2.21 5.21
C GLY A 38 -4.62 3.54 4.69
N VAL A 39 -3.47 3.97 5.21
CA VAL A 39 -2.78 5.19 4.73
C VAL A 39 -2.29 4.99 3.31
N SER A 40 -1.63 3.86 3.01
CA SER A 40 -1.18 3.55 1.66
C SER A 40 -2.34 3.57 0.66
N ARG A 41 -3.50 3.01 1.01
CA ARG A 41 -4.71 3.04 0.16
C ARG A 41 -5.21 4.46 -0.10
N MET A 42 -5.30 5.30 0.94
CA MET A 42 -5.88 6.65 0.81
C MET A 42 -4.92 7.63 0.12
N ALA A 43 -3.63 7.47 0.34
CA ALA A 43 -2.59 8.38 -0.12
C ALA A 43 -1.38 7.58 -0.61
N HIS A 44 -1.58 6.85 -1.71
CA HIS A 44 -0.49 6.19 -2.40
C HIS A 44 0.58 7.23 -2.77
N CYS A 45 1.85 6.89 -2.57
CA CYS A 45 2.97 7.79 -2.89
C CYS A 45 3.02 8.17 -4.38
N ARG A 46 2.51 7.29 -5.25
CA ARG A 46 2.36 7.52 -6.69
C ARG A 46 0.90 7.39 -7.10
N THR A 47 0.48 8.29 -7.99
CA THR A 47 -0.86 8.26 -8.61
C THR A 47 -0.97 7.17 -9.67
N THR A 48 0.11 6.88 -10.40
CA THR A 48 0.17 5.88 -11.47
C THR A 48 1.29 4.86 -11.28
N GLY A 49 1.13 3.68 -11.90
CA GLY A 49 2.10 2.64 -12.18
C GLY A 49 3.38 3.15 -12.86
N LEU A 50 4.43 2.35 -12.86
CA LEU A 50 5.51 2.59 -13.82
C LEU A 50 4.93 2.36 -15.23
N PRO A 51 5.38 3.11 -16.25
CA PRO A 51 4.93 2.88 -17.61
C PRO A 51 5.35 1.48 -18.06
N HIS A 52 4.38 0.69 -18.51
CA HIS A 52 4.63 -0.58 -19.18
C HIS A 52 4.52 -0.38 -20.69
N CYS A 53 5.32 -1.10 -21.47
CA CYS A 53 5.24 -1.11 -22.92
C CYS A 53 4.60 -2.41 -23.40
N VAL A 54 3.64 -2.30 -24.30
CA VAL A 54 2.98 -3.45 -24.92
C VAL A 54 3.92 -4.07 -25.94
N ILE A 55 4.22 -5.36 -25.77
CA ILE A 55 5.21 -6.08 -26.60
C ILE A 55 4.62 -6.67 -27.88
N GLU A 56 3.30 -6.84 -27.95
CA GLU A 56 2.53 -7.45 -29.04
C GLU A 56 1.13 -6.82 -29.07
N ASP A 57 0.50 -6.75 -30.23
CA ASP A 57 -0.86 -6.21 -30.35
C ASP A 57 -1.85 -6.99 -29.47
N ASP A 58 -2.66 -6.28 -28.68
CA ASP A 58 -3.59 -6.90 -27.72
C ASP A 58 -4.95 -6.20 -27.72
N VAL A 59 -5.98 -6.86 -27.20
CA VAL A 59 -7.32 -6.31 -27.01
C VAL A 59 -7.73 -6.44 -25.54
N GLN A 60 -7.78 -5.30 -24.84
CA GLN A 60 -8.18 -5.25 -23.44
C GLN A 60 -9.54 -4.58 -23.29
N SER A 61 -10.50 -5.23 -22.65
CA SER A 61 -11.87 -4.71 -22.42
C SER A 61 -12.57 -4.21 -23.69
N GLY A 62 -12.26 -4.82 -24.85
CA GLY A 62 -12.81 -4.43 -26.16
C GLY A 62 -12.05 -3.30 -26.87
N TYR A 63 -10.96 -2.78 -26.31
CA TYR A 63 -10.10 -1.79 -26.92
C TYR A 63 -8.85 -2.43 -27.52
N PHE A 64 -8.58 -2.16 -28.80
CA PHE A 64 -7.36 -2.57 -29.47
C PHE A 64 -6.18 -1.68 -29.03
N ILE A 65 -5.11 -2.32 -28.55
CA ILE A 65 -3.89 -1.68 -28.08
C ILE A 65 -2.74 -2.17 -28.95
N PRO A 66 -2.13 -1.31 -29.78
CA PRO A 66 -1.04 -1.72 -30.65
C PRO A 66 0.27 -1.92 -29.88
N ASN A 67 1.13 -2.77 -30.44
CA ASN A 67 2.52 -2.98 -30.05
C ASN A 67 3.25 -1.63 -29.94
N GLY A 68 4.02 -1.48 -28.87
CA GLY A 68 4.77 -0.26 -28.55
C GLY A 68 3.98 0.78 -27.75
N SER A 69 2.69 0.53 -27.47
CA SER A 69 1.88 1.44 -26.65
C SER A 69 2.37 1.48 -25.20
N LEU A 70 2.41 2.69 -24.62
CA LEU A 70 2.67 2.88 -23.20
C LEU A 70 1.38 2.79 -22.39
N VAL A 71 1.36 1.89 -21.41
CA VAL A 71 0.24 1.65 -20.50
C VAL A 71 0.61 2.14 -19.11
N TYR A 72 -0.22 3.04 -18.57
CA TYR A 72 -0.12 3.53 -17.20
C TYR A 72 -1.23 2.91 -16.36
N ALA A 73 -0.85 2.17 -15.32
CA ALA A 73 -1.83 1.68 -14.34
C ALA A 73 -2.27 2.85 -13.44
N ASN A 74 -3.56 3.14 -13.35
CA ASN A 74 -4.06 4.14 -12.41
C ASN A 74 -4.24 3.49 -11.03
N ILE A 75 -3.26 3.66 -10.15
CA ILE A 75 -3.26 3.06 -8.80
C ILE A 75 -4.27 3.78 -7.89
N TRP A 76 -4.52 5.07 -8.13
CA TRP A 76 -5.35 5.89 -7.25
C TRP A 76 -6.85 5.63 -7.38
N TYR A 77 -7.31 5.16 -8.55
CA TYR A 77 -8.72 4.89 -8.81
C TYR A 77 -9.19 3.50 -8.30
N VAL A 78 -8.26 2.65 -7.85
CA VAL A 78 -8.55 1.27 -7.40
C VAL A 78 -9.17 1.23 -6.00
#